data_AF-A0A5N5ZPF9-F1
#
_entry.id   AF-A0A5N5ZPF9-F1
#
_cell.length_a   1.000
_cell.length_b   1.000
_cell.length_c   1.000
_cell.angle_alpha   90.00
_cell.angle_beta   90.00
_cell.angle_gamma   90.00
#
_symmetry.space_group_name_H-M   'P 1'
#
loop_
_entity.id
_entity.type
_entity.pdbx_description
1 polymer ?
#
loop_
_entity_poly.entity_id
_entity_poly.type
_entity_poly.pdbx_seq_one_letter_code
_entity_poly.pdbx_strand_id
1 'polypeptide(L)'
;MGEERPEVLVRLAGFRARGRAARRRSALYAAYCALLLTAIYVVPYLAALIDAAARERWHGPGAERVLGAVPAALPALAALALCGAAQLAVWRGPVRLPAAAVHWLLPQPVDRAALLLPRLGLALLVAGPGGAALGAVAGLAVHAVGGGGRQAWSAPLAGAGGGLAVGLLSVAAGVLTQRHHPWFGRSPLRPALAAVACALLACAGGALATGPGAGWGRFALWSGPWGWAALPLAAVGERVSAVEGVLGGALAALAVAAALVVARRATVGLPARVLRQQARVAGAFTAALYGIDPRSARAALSAPRRTRRTTGRGWRVPRARWLLVPWRDAIGLARAPGRAGLAAVLWAATVALAALPHRAAGMAALVTGYLAAAQLVEPARLDGENRERGAGLPWTRGALALRHALLPTALLLASSAPLAVLAPLPPAWAPALVGAALASAHRGALPASMLLGAETPLGNSGPIQAMFWLARAPLAVFSALLPTVLSDRLPTPLAAAWSLAAGAAFLVWAHRTARRSDSA
;
A
#
# COMPACT_ATOMS: atom_id res chain seq x y z
N MET A 1 -14.49 -33.03 -48.30
CA MET A 1 -13.73 -32.23 -47.31
C MET A 1 -14.24 -30.79 -47.09
N GLY A 2 -15.39 -30.37 -47.67
CA GLY A 2 -15.97 -29.04 -47.45
C GLY A 2 -16.99 -28.95 -46.29
N GLU A 3 -17.69 -30.05 -45.97
CA GLU A 3 -18.82 -30.06 -45.05
C GLU A 3 -18.47 -30.13 -43.55
N GLU A 4 -17.26 -30.56 -43.17
CA GLU A 4 -16.86 -30.59 -41.75
C GLU A 4 -16.53 -29.19 -41.18
N ARG A 5 -16.24 -28.21 -42.04
CA ARG A 5 -15.90 -26.83 -41.64
C ARG A 5 -17.05 -26.07 -40.97
N PRO A 6 -18.31 -26.09 -41.47
CA PRO A 6 -19.42 -25.40 -40.80
C PRO A 6 -19.71 -25.96 -39.41
N GLU A 7 -19.63 -27.27 -39.19
CA GLU A 7 -19.90 -27.89 -37.88
C GLU A 7 -18.88 -27.46 -36.82
N VAL A 8 -17.59 -27.41 -37.18
CA VAL A 8 -16.53 -26.96 -36.29
C VAL A 8 -16.73 -25.49 -35.89
N LEU A 9 -17.11 -24.63 -36.85
CA LEU A 9 -17.37 -23.21 -36.58
C LEU A 9 -18.58 -23.00 -35.66
N VAL A 10 -19.67 -23.75 -35.86
CA VAL A 10 -20.85 -23.74 -34.98
C VAL A 10 -20.47 -24.20 -33.57
N ARG A 11 -19.70 -25.29 -33.44
CA ARG A 11 -19.24 -25.80 -32.14
C ARG A 11 -18.35 -24.79 -31.41
N LEU A 12 -17.43 -24.15 -32.12
CA LEU A 12 -16.59 -23.06 -31.58
C LEU A 12 -17.42 -21.85 -31.16
N ALA A 13 -18.44 -21.47 -31.93
CA ALA A 13 -19.37 -20.39 -31.57
C ALA A 13 -20.11 -20.73 -30.27
N GLY A 14 -20.55 -21.98 -30.10
CA GLY A 14 -21.16 -22.49 -28.87
C GLY A 14 -20.22 -22.40 -27.65
N PHE A 15 -18.97 -22.86 -27.78
CA PHE A 15 -17.97 -22.72 -26.71
C PHE A 15 -17.67 -21.26 -26.37
N ARG A 16 -17.57 -20.38 -27.37
CA ARG A 16 -17.41 -18.93 -27.16
C ARG A 16 -18.61 -18.31 -26.45
N ALA A 17 -19.84 -18.71 -26.79
CA ALA A 17 -21.05 -18.24 -26.14
C ALA A 17 -21.09 -18.65 -24.66
N ARG A 18 -20.85 -19.93 -24.35
CA ARG A 18 -20.78 -20.43 -22.96
C ARG A 18 -19.68 -19.72 -22.16
N GLY A 19 -18.50 -19.56 -22.75
CA GLY A 19 -17.39 -18.83 -22.12
C GLY A 19 -17.72 -17.36 -21.86
N ARG A 20 -18.40 -16.67 -22.79
CA ARG A 20 -18.90 -15.30 -22.58
C ARG A 20 -19.95 -15.25 -21.47
N ALA A 21 -20.89 -16.19 -21.44
CA ALA A 21 -21.91 -16.27 -20.40
C ALA A 21 -21.31 -16.53 -19.00
N ALA A 22 -20.33 -17.43 -18.87
CA ALA A 22 -19.63 -17.68 -17.61
C ALA A 22 -18.85 -16.44 -17.14
N ARG A 23 -18.16 -15.74 -18.04
CA ARG A 23 -17.48 -14.47 -17.72
C ARG A 23 -18.46 -13.38 -17.30
N ARG A 24 -19.60 -13.25 -17.99
CA ARG A 24 -20.67 -12.31 -17.61
C ARG A 24 -21.20 -12.63 -16.22
N ARG A 25 -21.51 -13.89 -15.92
CA ARG A 25 -21.96 -14.32 -14.58
C ARG A 25 -20.93 -14.00 -13.49
N SER A 26 -19.66 -14.29 -13.71
CA SER A 26 -18.59 -13.95 -12.76
C SER A 26 -18.42 -12.44 -12.57
N ALA A 27 -18.51 -11.66 -13.65
CA ALA A 27 -18.45 -10.20 -13.58
C ALA A 27 -19.67 -9.60 -12.86
N LEU A 28 -20.87 -10.12 -13.12
CA LEU A 28 -22.10 -9.71 -12.42
C LEU A 28 -22.03 -10.05 -10.93
N TYR A 29 -21.53 -11.24 -10.58
CA TYR A 29 -21.33 -11.61 -9.19
C TYR A 29 -20.31 -10.70 -8.49
N ALA A 30 -19.17 -10.40 -9.14
CA ALA A 30 -18.21 -9.45 -8.61
C ALA A 30 -18.78 -8.03 -8.46
N ALA A 31 -19.58 -7.58 -9.44
CA ALA A 31 -20.28 -6.30 -9.37
C ALA A 31 -21.32 -6.27 -8.24
N TYR A 32 -22.07 -7.37 -8.06
CA TYR A 32 -23.00 -7.54 -6.95
C TYR A 32 -22.29 -7.46 -5.60
N CYS A 33 -21.19 -8.20 -5.40
CA CYS A 33 -20.41 -8.13 -4.17
C CYS A 33 -19.84 -6.73 -3.92
N ALA A 34 -19.32 -6.06 -4.97
CA ALA A 34 -18.82 -4.70 -4.85
C ALA A 34 -19.93 -3.71 -4.49
N LEU A 35 -21.10 -3.83 -5.11
CA LEU A 35 -22.27 -3.00 -4.84
C LEU A 35 -22.79 -3.23 -3.41
N LEU A 36 -22.88 -4.49 -2.97
CA LEU A 36 -23.28 -4.84 -1.61
C LEU A 36 -22.32 -4.27 -0.57
N LEU A 37 -21.00 -4.43 -0.77
CA LEU A 37 -19.99 -3.85 0.12
C LEU A 37 -20.05 -2.32 0.12
N THR A 38 -20.29 -1.70 -1.03
CA THR A 38 -20.45 -0.24 -1.15
C THR A 38 -21.69 0.22 -0.41
N ALA A 39 -22.82 -0.47 -0.57
CA ALA A 39 -24.08 -0.14 0.10
C ALA A 39 -23.96 -0.26 1.63
N ILE A 40 -23.28 -1.29 2.13
CA ILE A 40 -23.14 -1.53 3.58
C ILE A 40 -22.09 -0.62 4.21
N TYR A 41 -20.94 -0.42 3.56
CA TYR A 41 -19.78 0.25 4.19
C TYR A 41 -19.47 1.63 3.66
N VAL A 42 -19.90 2.01 2.45
CA VAL A 42 -19.55 3.31 1.88
C VAL A 42 -20.73 4.28 2.01
N VAL A 43 -21.94 3.83 1.70
CA VAL A 43 -23.14 4.68 1.72
C VAL A 43 -23.40 5.30 3.09
N PRO A 44 -23.33 4.60 4.24
CA PRO A 44 -23.60 5.22 5.54
C PRO A 44 -22.59 6.30 5.90
N TYR A 45 -21.31 6.08 5.60
CA TYR A 45 -20.25 7.07 5.85
C TYR A 45 -20.34 8.25 4.88
N LEU A 46 -20.74 8.00 3.63
CA LEU A 46 -20.99 9.07 2.67
C LEU A 46 -22.21 9.90 3.08
N ALA A 47 -23.29 9.27 3.54
CA ALA A 47 -24.46 9.96 4.07
C ALA A 47 -24.11 10.80 5.30
N ALA A 48 -23.31 10.25 6.23
CA ALA A 48 -22.80 11.00 7.38
C ALA A 48 -21.92 12.19 6.96
N LEU A 49 -21.11 12.03 5.92
CA LEU A 49 -20.28 13.10 5.36
C LEU A 49 -21.13 14.18 4.69
N ILE A 50 -22.17 13.81 3.92
CA ILE A 50 -23.12 14.73 3.31
C ILE A 50 -23.89 15.50 4.40
N ASP A 51 -24.36 14.81 5.44
CA ASP A 51 -25.06 15.44 6.56
C ASP A 51 -24.15 16.40 7.36
N ALA A 52 -22.89 16.01 7.54
CA ALA A 52 -21.88 16.89 8.14
C ALA A 52 -21.61 18.13 7.26
N ALA A 53 -21.58 17.95 5.93
CA ALA A 53 -21.39 19.04 4.99
C ALA A 53 -22.58 20.01 4.96
N ALA A 54 -23.81 19.48 4.89
CA ALA A 54 -25.03 20.26 4.83
C ALA A 54 -25.28 21.08 6.10
N ARG A 55 -24.79 20.59 7.24
CA ARG A 55 -24.96 21.25 8.55
C ARG A 55 -23.74 22.03 9.00
N GLU A 56 -22.71 22.16 8.14
CA GLU A 56 -21.49 22.92 8.46
C GLU A 56 -20.88 22.49 9.82
N ARG A 57 -20.93 21.20 10.14
CA ARG A 57 -20.65 20.72 11.51
C ARG A 57 -19.18 20.74 11.89
N TRP A 58 -18.28 20.89 10.93
CA TRP A 58 -16.84 20.77 11.15
C TRP A 58 -16.17 22.13 11.06
N HIS A 59 -16.53 23.03 11.99
CA HIS A 59 -15.88 24.32 12.17
C HIS A 59 -14.91 24.27 13.36
N GLY A 60 -13.83 25.04 13.27
CA GLY A 60 -12.88 25.23 14.37
C GLY A 60 -11.41 25.09 13.97
N PRO A 61 -10.48 25.20 14.94
CA PRO A 61 -9.03 25.27 14.66
C PRO A 61 -8.46 24.03 13.97
N GLY A 62 -9.09 22.86 14.16
CA GLY A 62 -8.71 21.62 13.47
C GLY A 62 -9.13 21.63 12.00
N ALA A 63 -10.32 22.15 11.70
CA ALA A 63 -10.85 22.30 10.36
C ALA A 63 -9.98 23.25 9.52
N GLU A 64 -9.61 24.39 10.09
CA GLU A 64 -8.71 25.36 9.45
C GLU A 64 -7.31 24.77 9.17
N ARG A 65 -6.77 23.97 10.08
CA ARG A 65 -5.50 23.26 9.85
C ARG A 65 -5.59 22.25 8.71
N VAL A 66 -6.68 21.49 8.64
CA VAL A 66 -6.93 20.56 7.55
C VAL A 66 -7.04 21.31 6.22
N LEU A 67 -7.84 22.38 6.16
CA LEU A 67 -7.98 23.20 4.97
C LEU A 67 -6.67 23.89 4.57
N GLY A 68 -5.88 24.36 5.53
CA GLY A 68 -4.55 24.92 5.30
C GLY A 68 -3.57 23.91 4.69
N ALA A 69 -3.75 22.62 4.99
CA ALA A 69 -2.94 21.54 4.43
C ALA A 69 -3.45 21.02 3.07
N VAL A 70 -4.70 21.30 2.67
CA VAL A 70 -5.30 20.83 1.40
C VAL A 70 -4.40 21.08 0.18
N PRO A 71 -3.82 22.29 -0.01
CA PRO A 71 -2.91 22.56 -1.13
C PRO A 71 -1.69 21.65 -1.21
N ALA A 72 -1.20 21.13 -0.08
CA ALA A 72 -0.06 20.21 -0.05
C ALA A 72 -0.50 18.73 -0.02
N ALA A 73 -1.61 18.43 0.65
CA ALA A 73 -2.13 17.08 0.83
C ALA A 73 -2.72 16.50 -0.46
N LEU A 74 -3.49 17.27 -1.24
CA LEU A 74 -4.10 16.75 -2.47
C LEU A 74 -3.06 16.33 -3.53
N PRO A 75 -2.02 17.14 -3.84
CA PRO A 75 -0.94 16.71 -4.72
C PRO A 75 -0.20 15.47 -4.19
N ALA A 76 0.03 15.39 -2.88
CA ALA A 76 0.67 14.23 -2.27
C ALA A 76 -0.15 12.95 -2.43
N LEU A 77 -1.47 13.02 -2.22
CA LEU A 77 -2.39 11.89 -2.43
C LEU A 77 -2.45 11.48 -3.91
N ALA A 78 -2.47 12.44 -4.84
CA ALA A 78 -2.42 12.17 -6.27
C ALA A 78 -1.10 11.48 -6.69
N ALA A 79 0.05 11.97 -6.20
CA ALA A 79 1.35 11.35 -6.44
C ALA A 79 1.46 9.95 -5.82
N LEU A 80 0.88 9.74 -4.63
CA LEU A 80 0.77 8.42 -4.02
C LEU A 80 -0.10 7.46 -4.85
N ALA A 81 -1.23 7.94 -5.39
CA ALA A 81 -2.08 7.14 -6.27
C ALA A 81 -1.31 6.70 -7.53
N LEU A 82 -0.56 7.61 -8.16
CA LEU A 82 0.31 7.33 -9.30
C LEU A 82 1.41 6.32 -8.96
N CYS A 83 2.10 6.53 -7.83
CA CYS A 83 3.14 5.62 -7.34
C CYS A 83 2.56 4.22 -7.02
N GLY A 84 1.39 4.17 -6.37
CA GLY A 84 0.66 2.95 -6.07
C GLY A 84 0.22 2.21 -7.33
N ALA A 85 -0.29 2.92 -8.34
CA ALA A 85 -0.66 2.35 -9.62
C ALA A 85 0.56 1.80 -10.38
N ALA A 86 1.68 2.52 -10.40
CA ALA A 86 2.93 2.05 -10.97
C ALA A 86 3.43 0.79 -10.23
N GLN A 87 3.33 0.75 -8.90
CA GLN A 87 3.71 -0.42 -8.10
C GLN A 87 2.80 -1.62 -8.37
N LEU A 88 1.48 -1.41 -8.41
CA LEU A 88 0.50 -2.44 -8.74
C LEU A 88 0.70 -2.96 -10.17
N ALA A 89 1.14 -2.09 -11.07
CA ALA A 89 1.39 -2.44 -12.46
C ALA A 89 2.56 -3.41 -12.66
N VAL A 90 3.48 -3.51 -11.68
CA VAL A 90 4.52 -4.54 -11.68
C VAL A 90 3.90 -5.94 -11.51
N TRP A 91 2.79 -6.05 -10.78
CA TRP A 91 2.24 -7.33 -10.37
C TRP A 91 1.09 -7.76 -11.27
N ARG A 92 0.14 -6.84 -11.45
CA ARG A 92 -1.14 -7.10 -12.09
C ARG A 92 -1.25 -6.35 -13.41
N GLY A 93 -0.74 -5.12 -13.49
CA GLY A 93 -0.80 -4.31 -14.71
C GLY A 93 -2.22 -3.83 -15.07
N PRO A 94 -2.41 -2.64 -15.65
CA PRO A 94 -3.71 -2.24 -16.19
C PRO A 94 -4.12 -3.10 -17.40
N VAL A 95 -3.19 -3.44 -18.28
CA VAL A 95 -3.48 -4.28 -19.46
C VAL A 95 -3.17 -5.74 -19.15
N ARG A 96 -4.23 -6.56 -19.05
CA ARG A 96 -4.13 -7.98 -18.67
C ARG A 96 -4.73 -8.91 -19.71
N LEU A 97 -4.04 -10.01 -19.96
CA LEU A 97 -4.54 -11.13 -20.73
C LEU A 97 -4.71 -12.37 -19.84
N PRO A 98 -5.77 -13.16 -20.04
CA PRO A 98 -5.91 -14.44 -19.34
C PRO A 98 -4.76 -15.37 -19.74
N ALA A 99 -4.34 -16.24 -18.81
CA ALA A 99 -3.19 -17.14 -19.00
C ALA A 99 -3.30 -17.97 -20.30
N ALA A 100 -4.51 -18.45 -20.62
CA ALA A 100 -4.78 -19.15 -21.88
C ALA A 100 -4.48 -18.28 -23.13
N ALA A 101 -4.94 -17.03 -23.18
CA ALA A 101 -4.65 -16.13 -24.30
C ALA A 101 -3.15 -15.83 -24.41
N VAL A 102 -2.47 -15.71 -23.27
CA VAL A 102 -1.03 -15.48 -23.22
C VAL A 102 -0.23 -16.65 -23.80
N HIS A 103 -0.68 -17.89 -23.58
CA HIS A 103 0.01 -19.09 -24.06
C HIS A 103 -0.34 -19.41 -25.51
N TRP A 104 -1.60 -19.21 -25.92
CA TRP A 104 -2.08 -19.59 -27.25
C TRP A 104 -2.04 -18.47 -28.29
N LEU A 105 -2.35 -17.21 -27.92
CA LEU A 105 -2.50 -16.11 -28.88
C LEU A 105 -1.21 -15.29 -29.04
N LEU A 106 -0.42 -15.10 -27.99
CA LEU A 106 0.82 -14.29 -28.09
C LEU A 106 1.91 -14.88 -29.00
N PRO A 107 2.03 -16.22 -29.17
CA PRO A 107 2.95 -16.79 -30.16
C PRO A 107 2.47 -16.64 -31.62
N GLN A 108 1.17 -16.42 -31.82
CA GLN A 108 0.57 -16.34 -33.15
C GLN A 108 0.70 -14.91 -33.72
N PRO A 109 0.74 -14.75 -35.07
CA PRO A 109 0.83 -13.44 -35.73
C PRO A 109 -0.52 -12.70 -35.69
N VAL A 110 -1.06 -12.47 -34.50
CA VAL A 110 -2.31 -11.72 -34.29
C VAL A 110 -1.98 -10.25 -34.07
N ASP A 111 -2.82 -9.35 -34.59
CA ASP A 111 -2.70 -7.92 -34.32
C ASP A 111 -2.77 -7.65 -32.79
N ARG A 112 -1.66 -7.16 -32.25
CA ARG A 112 -1.53 -6.83 -30.82
C ARG A 112 -2.45 -5.68 -30.43
N ALA A 113 -2.73 -4.75 -31.34
CA ALA A 113 -3.59 -3.61 -31.06
C ALA A 113 -5.03 -4.10 -30.78
N ALA A 114 -5.58 -4.94 -31.66
CA ALA A 114 -6.89 -5.56 -31.48
C ALA A 114 -7.02 -6.36 -30.16
N LEU A 115 -5.93 -6.99 -29.71
CA LEU A 115 -5.93 -7.79 -28.48
C LEU A 115 -5.80 -6.94 -27.19
N LEU A 116 -4.96 -5.90 -27.22
CA LEU A 116 -4.53 -5.17 -26.00
C LEU A 116 -5.29 -3.85 -25.78
N LEU A 117 -5.68 -3.13 -26.83
CA LEU A 117 -6.36 -1.84 -26.70
C LEU A 117 -7.74 -1.92 -26.02
N PRO A 118 -8.58 -2.94 -26.27
CA PRO A 118 -9.84 -3.08 -25.53
C PRO A 118 -9.61 -3.26 -24.02
N ARG A 119 -8.48 -3.86 -23.63
CA ARG A 119 -8.11 -4.04 -22.21
C ARG A 119 -7.66 -2.72 -21.58
N LEU A 120 -6.94 -1.88 -22.34
CA LEU A 120 -6.63 -0.53 -21.92
C LEU A 120 -7.92 0.29 -21.73
N GLY A 121 -8.85 0.21 -22.70
CA GLY A 121 -10.16 0.88 -22.60
C GLY A 121 -10.92 0.49 -21.34
N LEU A 122 -10.99 -0.81 -21.02
CA LEU A 122 -11.59 -1.28 -19.77
C LEU A 122 -10.87 -0.76 -18.52
N ALA A 123 -9.53 -0.70 -18.52
CA ALA A 123 -8.79 -0.15 -17.39
C ALA A 123 -9.08 1.35 -17.18
N LEU A 124 -9.19 2.12 -18.26
CA LEU A 124 -9.57 3.54 -18.23
C LEU A 124 -11.02 3.72 -17.74
N LEU A 125 -11.95 2.90 -18.23
CA LEU A 125 -13.36 2.91 -17.82
C LEU A 125 -13.58 2.53 -16.36
N VAL A 126 -12.67 1.78 -15.73
CA VAL A 126 -12.76 1.45 -14.30
C VAL A 126 -12.04 2.50 -13.46
N ALA A 127 -10.81 2.85 -13.82
CA ALA A 127 -9.99 3.77 -13.03
C ALA A 127 -10.45 5.23 -13.11
N GLY A 128 -10.98 5.66 -14.26
CA GLY A 128 -11.48 7.01 -14.46
C GLY A 128 -12.67 7.33 -13.54
N PRO A 129 -13.80 6.60 -13.66
CA PRO A 129 -14.95 6.78 -12.77
C PRO A 129 -14.63 6.51 -11.30
N GLY A 130 -13.80 5.50 -11.00
CA GLY A 130 -13.35 5.26 -9.63
C GLY A 130 -12.56 6.44 -9.05
N GLY A 131 -11.67 7.03 -9.85
CA GLY A 131 -10.95 8.26 -9.50
C GLY A 131 -11.88 9.46 -9.32
N ALA A 132 -12.83 9.65 -10.25
CA ALA A 132 -13.83 10.72 -10.17
C ALA A 132 -14.70 10.61 -8.91
N ALA A 133 -15.16 9.41 -8.56
CA ALA A 133 -15.93 9.18 -7.34
C ALA A 133 -15.12 9.51 -6.08
N LEU A 134 -13.87 9.03 -5.98
CA LEU A 134 -13.00 9.35 -4.84
C LEU A 134 -12.67 10.84 -4.77
N GLY A 135 -12.46 11.48 -5.91
CA GLY A 135 -12.25 12.93 -6.00
C GLY A 135 -13.48 13.73 -5.57
N ALA A 136 -14.68 13.30 -5.95
CA ALA A 136 -15.93 13.92 -5.50
C ALA A 136 -16.10 13.84 -3.98
N VAL A 137 -15.77 12.68 -3.37
CA VAL A 137 -15.75 12.51 -1.91
C VAL A 137 -14.73 13.43 -1.26
N ALA A 138 -13.54 13.57 -1.82
CA ALA A 138 -12.54 14.52 -1.33
C ALA A 138 -13.04 15.97 -1.42
N GLY A 139 -13.69 16.35 -2.52
CA GLY A 139 -14.30 17.66 -2.69
C GLY A 139 -15.43 17.94 -1.68
N LEU A 140 -16.28 16.94 -1.44
CA LEU A 140 -17.31 17.01 -0.40
C LEU A 140 -16.71 17.17 1.00
N ALA A 141 -15.61 16.45 1.30
CA ALA A 141 -14.92 16.60 2.57
C ALA A 141 -14.30 18.00 2.73
N VAL A 142 -13.71 18.58 1.68
CA VAL A 142 -13.20 19.96 1.71
C VAL A 142 -14.35 20.96 1.96
N HIS A 143 -15.50 20.78 1.30
CA HIS A 143 -16.69 21.60 1.53
C HIS A 143 -17.21 21.45 2.97
N ALA A 144 -17.27 20.23 3.51
CA ALA A 144 -17.76 19.97 4.86
C ALA A 144 -16.95 20.65 5.98
N VAL A 145 -15.67 20.89 5.73
CA VAL A 145 -14.74 21.55 6.65
C VAL A 145 -14.79 23.08 6.50
N GLY A 146 -15.64 23.61 5.62
CA GLY A 146 -15.82 25.06 5.37
C GLY A 146 -15.04 25.59 4.15
N GLY A 147 -14.47 24.71 3.33
CA GLY A 147 -13.66 25.08 2.16
C GLY A 147 -14.44 25.12 0.85
N GLY A 148 -15.56 25.82 0.76
CA GLY A 148 -16.28 25.95 -0.51
C GLY A 148 -17.21 27.15 -0.53
N GLY A 149 -17.20 27.90 -1.64
CA GLY A 149 -18.16 28.98 -1.87
C GLY A 149 -19.61 28.53 -1.74
N ARG A 150 -20.56 29.47 -1.68
CA ARG A 150 -22.00 29.26 -1.39
C ARG A 150 -22.72 28.19 -2.24
N GLN A 151 -22.10 27.67 -3.30
CA GLN A 151 -22.69 26.69 -4.21
C GLN A 151 -22.23 25.26 -3.86
N ALA A 152 -23.10 24.52 -3.19
CA ALA A 152 -22.84 23.19 -2.59
C ALA A 152 -22.24 22.14 -3.54
N TRP A 153 -22.44 22.25 -4.86
CA TRP A 153 -22.00 21.26 -5.84
C TRP A 153 -20.67 21.58 -6.53
N SER A 154 -20.12 22.78 -6.35
CA SER A 154 -18.87 23.19 -7.01
C SER A 154 -17.66 22.37 -6.57
N ALA A 155 -17.52 22.12 -5.27
CA ALA A 155 -16.43 21.36 -4.68
C ALA A 155 -16.41 19.88 -5.09
N PRO A 156 -17.51 19.10 -5.00
CA PRO A 156 -17.51 17.72 -5.47
C PRO A 156 -17.28 17.60 -6.98
N LEU A 157 -17.77 18.54 -7.80
CA LEU A 157 -17.50 18.54 -9.25
C LEU A 157 -16.03 18.81 -9.58
N ALA A 158 -15.42 19.81 -8.92
CA ALA A 158 -13.99 20.10 -9.07
C ALA A 158 -13.12 18.92 -8.59
N GLY A 159 -13.49 18.34 -7.45
CA GLY A 159 -12.89 17.12 -6.94
C GLY A 159 -13.03 15.95 -7.92
N ALA A 160 -14.20 15.75 -8.52
CA ALA A 160 -14.44 14.70 -9.51
C ALA A 160 -13.58 14.87 -10.76
N GLY A 161 -13.43 16.09 -11.28
CA GLY A 161 -12.56 16.40 -12.40
C GLY A 161 -11.09 16.09 -12.10
N GLY A 162 -10.59 16.52 -10.93
CA GLY A 162 -9.24 16.20 -10.48
C GLY A 162 -9.02 14.70 -10.27
N GLY A 163 -9.97 14.03 -9.63
CA GLY A 163 -9.95 12.58 -9.40
C GLY A 163 -9.97 11.76 -10.70
N LEU A 164 -10.76 12.18 -11.69
CA LEU A 164 -10.78 11.58 -13.03
C LEU A 164 -9.40 11.69 -13.68
N ALA A 165 -8.77 12.86 -13.64
CA ALA A 165 -7.43 13.08 -14.18
C ALA A 165 -6.40 12.16 -13.51
N VAL A 166 -6.40 12.08 -12.17
CA VAL A 166 -5.52 11.19 -11.41
C VAL A 166 -5.75 9.72 -11.75
N GLY A 167 -7.00 9.28 -11.90
CA GLY A 167 -7.35 7.91 -12.29
C GLY A 167 -6.81 7.54 -13.68
N LEU A 168 -6.98 8.43 -14.66
CA LEU A 168 -6.48 8.21 -16.03
C LEU A 168 -4.94 8.26 -16.10
N LEU A 169 -4.31 9.22 -15.41
CA LEU A 169 -2.85 9.29 -15.29
C LEU A 169 -2.27 8.04 -14.60
N SER A 170 -2.97 7.49 -13.60
CA SER A 170 -2.59 6.26 -12.90
C SER A 170 -2.57 5.06 -13.84
N VAL A 171 -3.55 4.93 -14.75
CA VAL A 171 -3.54 3.89 -15.78
C VAL A 171 -2.35 4.08 -16.73
N ALA A 172 -2.11 5.32 -17.19
CA ALA A 172 -0.98 5.61 -18.08
C ALA A 172 0.38 5.29 -17.43
N ALA A 173 0.59 5.70 -16.18
CA ALA A 173 1.77 5.38 -15.39
C ALA A 173 1.93 3.85 -15.20
N GLY A 174 0.81 3.15 -14.99
CA GLY A 174 0.78 1.69 -14.92
C GLY A 174 1.22 1.04 -16.23
N VAL A 175 0.70 1.48 -17.37
CA VAL A 175 1.08 0.96 -18.70
C VAL A 175 2.56 1.21 -18.99
N LEU A 176 3.06 2.42 -18.71
CA LEU A 176 4.47 2.75 -18.86
C LEU A 176 5.37 1.86 -17.99
N THR A 177 4.92 1.56 -16.77
CA THR A 177 5.63 0.63 -15.88
C THR A 177 5.59 -0.81 -16.42
N GLN A 178 4.50 -1.24 -17.05
CA GLN A 178 4.44 -2.54 -17.72
C GLN A 178 5.40 -2.60 -18.92
N ARG A 179 5.49 -1.54 -19.73
CA ARG A 179 6.39 -1.47 -20.89
C ARG A 179 7.86 -1.53 -20.44
N HIS A 180 8.22 -0.70 -19.47
CA HIS A 180 9.55 -0.64 -18.89
C HIS A 180 9.63 -1.49 -17.62
N HIS A 181 9.21 -2.75 -17.71
CA HIS A 181 9.07 -3.60 -16.53
C HIS A 181 10.39 -3.71 -15.75
N PRO A 182 10.41 -3.45 -14.43
CA PRO A 182 11.64 -3.43 -13.63
C PRO A 182 12.36 -4.80 -13.55
N TRP A 183 11.70 -5.88 -13.97
CA TRP A 183 12.31 -7.21 -14.05
C TRP A 183 13.19 -7.41 -15.28
N PHE A 184 13.00 -6.62 -16.33
CA PHE A 184 13.71 -6.77 -17.61
C PHE A 184 14.55 -5.53 -17.96
N GLY A 185 14.63 -4.54 -17.07
CA GLY A 185 15.39 -3.31 -17.28
C GLY A 185 15.28 -2.35 -16.10
N ARG A 186 16.01 -1.25 -16.17
CA ARG A 186 15.85 -0.13 -15.22
C ARG A 186 14.62 0.68 -15.64
N SER A 187 13.71 0.90 -14.69
CA SER A 187 12.56 1.79 -14.86
C SER A 187 12.74 2.98 -13.93
N PRO A 188 13.08 4.18 -14.43
CA PRO A 188 13.26 5.35 -13.58
C PRO A 188 11.93 5.89 -13.06
N LEU A 189 10.81 5.58 -13.72
CA LEU A 189 9.49 6.12 -13.39
C LEU A 189 9.07 5.81 -11.95
N ARG A 190 9.22 4.56 -11.51
CA ARG A 190 8.79 4.16 -10.16
C ARG A 190 9.59 4.85 -9.04
N PRO A 191 10.93 4.82 -9.02
CA PRO A 191 11.68 5.54 -7.99
C PRO A 191 11.44 7.06 -8.07
N ALA A 192 11.25 7.62 -9.27
CA ALA A 192 10.89 9.02 -9.42
C ALA A 192 9.53 9.35 -8.79
N LEU A 193 8.48 8.58 -9.11
CA LEU A 193 7.15 8.76 -8.52
C LEU A 193 7.16 8.55 -7.00
N ALA A 194 7.94 7.58 -6.50
CA ALA A 194 8.10 7.36 -5.07
C ALA A 194 8.80 8.55 -4.39
N ALA A 195 9.88 9.08 -4.99
CA ALA A 195 10.58 10.24 -4.47
C ALA A 195 9.69 11.50 -4.46
N VAL A 196 8.95 11.73 -5.55
CA VAL A 196 7.96 12.81 -5.65
C VAL A 196 6.86 12.66 -4.58
N ALA A 197 6.29 11.46 -4.43
CA ALA A 197 5.27 11.21 -3.41
C ALA A 197 5.82 11.44 -1.99
N CYS A 198 7.06 11.02 -1.70
CA CYS A 198 7.71 11.28 -0.42
C CYS A 198 7.95 12.77 -0.18
N ALA A 199 8.44 13.50 -1.19
CA ALA A 199 8.68 14.94 -1.10
C ALA A 199 7.39 15.72 -0.86
N LEU A 200 6.30 15.37 -1.56
CA LEU A 200 5.00 16.02 -1.37
C LEU A 200 4.35 15.64 -0.03
N LEU A 201 4.51 14.40 0.43
CA LEU A 201 4.10 14.01 1.78
C LEU A 201 4.86 14.80 2.85
N ALA A 202 6.16 15.03 2.66
CA ALA A 202 6.95 15.87 3.56
C ALA A 202 6.46 17.33 3.53
N CYS A 203 6.11 17.86 2.36
CA CYS A 203 5.49 19.19 2.24
C CYS A 203 4.14 19.25 2.96
N ALA A 204 3.31 18.21 2.85
CA ALA A 204 2.02 18.13 3.54
C ALA A 204 2.18 18.04 5.06
N GLY A 205 3.14 17.24 5.54
CA GLY A 205 3.50 17.16 6.96
C GLY A 205 4.05 18.49 7.49
N GLY A 206 4.91 19.16 6.71
CA GLY A 206 5.42 20.49 7.01
C GLY A 206 4.30 21.52 7.13
N ALA A 207 3.37 21.55 6.17
CA ALA A 207 2.20 22.44 6.20
C ALA A 207 1.31 22.21 7.43
N LEU A 208 1.11 20.96 7.84
CA LEU A 208 0.38 20.61 9.06
C LEU A 208 1.12 21.06 10.34
N ALA A 209 2.45 21.04 10.34
CA ALA A 209 3.27 21.38 11.50
C ALA A 209 3.47 22.89 11.67
N THR A 210 3.71 23.62 10.58
CA THR A 210 4.04 25.06 10.60
C THR A 210 2.80 25.96 10.49
N GLY A 211 1.65 25.40 10.13
CA GLY A 211 0.42 26.16 9.93
C GLY A 211 0.31 26.83 8.55
N PRO A 212 -0.83 27.51 8.29
CA PRO A 212 -1.13 28.15 7.02
C PRO A 212 -0.21 29.35 6.77
N GLY A 213 0.55 29.35 5.67
CA GLY A 213 1.36 30.52 5.24
C GLY A 213 2.76 30.20 4.72
N ALA A 214 3.31 29.02 5.01
CA ALA A 214 4.71 28.69 4.67
C ALA A 214 4.98 28.37 3.17
N GLY A 215 4.08 28.70 2.25
CA GLY A 215 4.28 28.56 0.80
C GLY A 215 4.31 27.13 0.24
N TRP A 216 4.52 26.09 1.07
CA TRP A 216 4.62 24.67 0.68
C TRP A 216 3.47 24.21 -0.23
N GLY A 217 2.25 24.67 0.05
CA GLY A 217 1.06 24.33 -0.70
C GLY A 217 1.10 24.76 -2.17
N ARG A 218 1.57 25.98 -2.44
CA ARG A 218 1.61 26.51 -3.81
C ARG A 218 2.66 25.80 -4.66
N PHE A 219 3.84 25.53 -4.07
CA PHE A 219 4.86 24.71 -4.72
C PHE A 219 4.35 23.30 -5.04
N ALA A 220 3.64 22.66 -4.09
CA ALA A 220 3.06 21.34 -4.30
C ALA A 220 2.02 21.33 -5.45
N LEU A 221 1.13 22.32 -5.52
CA LEU A 221 0.12 22.46 -6.58
C LEU A 221 0.72 22.64 -7.98
N TRP A 222 1.82 23.38 -8.10
CA TRP A 222 2.46 23.64 -9.39
C TRP A 222 3.57 22.65 -9.77
N SER A 223 3.88 21.69 -8.90
CA SER A 223 5.00 20.75 -9.08
C SER A 223 4.83 19.74 -10.23
N GLY A 224 3.63 19.58 -10.79
CA GLY A 224 3.40 18.68 -11.92
C GLY A 224 1.94 18.24 -12.08
N PRO A 225 1.67 17.21 -12.91
CA PRO A 225 0.30 16.81 -13.27
C PRO A 225 -0.53 16.30 -12.08
N TRP A 226 0.11 15.81 -11.02
CA TRP A 226 -0.54 15.46 -9.75
C TRP A 226 -1.05 16.70 -9.00
N GLY A 227 -0.35 17.83 -9.10
CA GLY A 227 -0.73 19.10 -8.47
C GLY A 227 -1.73 19.89 -9.33
N TRP A 228 -1.54 19.88 -10.65
CA TRP A 228 -2.47 20.54 -11.58
C TRP A 228 -3.89 19.97 -11.48
N ALA A 229 -4.01 18.65 -11.25
CA ALA A 229 -5.30 18.01 -11.00
C ALA A 229 -5.98 18.47 -9.70
N ALA A 230 -5.23 18.99 -8.72
CA ALA A 230 -5.75 19.48 -7.45
C ALA A 230 -6.10 20.97 -7.47
N LEU A 231 -5.56 21.75 -8.42
CA LEU A 231 -5.77 23.20 -8.53
C LEU A 231 -7.26 23.60 -8.63
N PRO A 232 -8.13 22.94 -9.42
CA PRO A 232 -9.56 23.28 -9.45
C PRO A 232 -10.23 23.18 -8.07
N LEU A 233 -9.92 22.12 -7.31
CA LEU A 233 -10.49 21.93 -5.97
C LEU A 233 -9.92 22.92 -4.97
N ALA A 234 -8.63 23.24 -5.06
CA ALA A 234 -8.00 24.26 -4.23
C ALA A 234 -8.58 25.67 -4.50
N ALA A 235 -8.96 25.97 -5.75
CA ALA A 235 -9.59 27.24 -6.12
C ALA A 235 -11.00 27.35 -5.55
N VAL A 236 -11.80 26.27 -5.61
CA VAL A 236 -13.13 26.23 -4.99
C VAL A 236 -13.04 26.37 -3.47
N GLY A 237 -11.98 25.85 -2.85
CA GLY A 237 -11.72 26.03 -1.42
C GLY A 237 -11.04 27.33 -1.04
N GLU A 238 -11.02 28.31 -1.95
CA GLU A 238 -10.48 29.66 -1.76
C GLU A 238 -9.01 29.67 -1.30
N ARG A 239 -8.26 28.62 -1.65
CA ARG A 239 -6.82 28.52 -1.33
C ARG A 239 -5.92 29.06 -2.43
N VAL A 240 -6.46 29.18 -3.64
CA VAL A 240 -5.82 29.78 -4.81
C VAL A 240 -6.86 30.55 -5.61
N SER A 241 -6.42 31.38 -6.56
CA SER A 241 -7.34 32.15 -7.39
C SER A 241 -8.13 31.26 -8.37
N ALA A 242 -9.32 31.71 -8.77
CA ALA A 242 -10.13 31.02 -9.78
C ALA A 242 -9.38 30.82 -11.11
N VAL A 243 -8.56 31.80 -11.50
CA VAL A 243 -7.71 31.74 -12.70
C VAL A 243 -6.70 30.59 -12.60
N GLU A 244 -6.02 30.44 -11.46
CA GLU A 244 -5.11 29.31 -11.22
C GLU A 244 -5.86 27.97 -11.27
N GLY A 245 -7.11 27.92 -10.79
CA GLY A 245 -7.99 26.76 -10.89
C GLY A 245 -8.27 26.35 -12.35
N VAL A 246 -8.65 27.31 -13.19
CA VAL A 246 -8.91 27.07 -14.63
C VAL A 246 -7.65 26.63 -15.37
N LEU A 247 -6.53 27.33 -15.15
CA LEU A 247 -5.24 26.99 -15.75
C LEU A 247 -4.78 25.58 -15.32
N GLY A 248 -4.93 25.25 -14.04
CA GLY A 248 -4.63 23.92 -13.52
C GLY A 248 -5.48 22.83 -14.16
N GLY A 249 -6.78 23.06 -14.30
CA GLY A 249 -7.69 22.15 -15.00
C GLY A 249 -7.29 21.90 -16.46
N ALA A 250 -6.94 22.98 -17.18
CA ALA A 250 -6.48 22.88 -18.56
C ALA A 250 -5.15 22.10 -18.69
N LEU A 251 -4.17 22.38 -17.82
CA LEU A 251 -2.90 21.66 -17.78
C LEU A 251 -3.09 20.18 -17.41
N ALA A 252 -3.98 19.87 -16.47
CA ALA A 252 -4.31 18.50 -16.10
C ALA A 252 -4.95 17.75 -17.28
N ALA A 253 -5.89 18.37 -18.00
CA ALA A 253 -6.51 17.79 -19.18
C ALA A 253 -5.47 17.52 -20.30
N LEU A 254 -4.56 18.46 -20.54
CA LEU A 254 -3.49 18.31 -21.53
C LEU A 254 -2.50 17.19 -21.13
N ALA A 255 -2.14 17.12 -19.85
CA ALA A 255 -1.30 16.04 -19.31
C ALA A 255 -1.97 14.67 -19.46
N VAL A 256 -3.27 14.57 -19.17
CA VAL A 256 -4.06 13.35 -19.37
C VAL A 256 -4.07 12.96 -20.85
N ALA A 257 -4.37 13.88 -21.76
CA ALA A 257 -4.40 13.61 -23.20
C ALA A 257 -3.04 13.09 -23.70
N ALA A 258 -1.94 13.77 -23.34
CA ALA A 258 -0.58 13.35 -23.68
C ALA A 258 -0.26 11.96 -23.10
N ALA A 259 -0.59 11.72 -21.83
CA ALA A 259 -0.36 10.45 -21.16
C ALA A 259 -1.16 9.29 -21.80
N LEU A 260 -2.40 9.53 -22.24
CA LEU A 260 -3.23 8.54 -22.92
C LEU A 260 -2.68 8.18 -24.31
N VAL A 261 -2.19 9.16 -25.07
CA VAL A 261 -1.51 8.90 -26.36
C VAL A 261 -0.27 8.04 -26.15
N VAL A 262 0.55 8.38 -25.15
CA VAL A 262 1.75 7.61 -24.78
C VAL A 262 1.37 6.20 -24.30
N ALA A 263 0.33 6.06 -23.47
CA ALA A 263 -0.14 4.78 -22.97
C ALA A 263 -0.70 3.88 -24.09
N ARG A 264 -1.44 4.45 -25.05
CA ARG A 264 -1.92 3.71 -26.22
C ARG A 264 -0.76 3.15 -27.03
N ARG A 265 0.24 3.98 -27.35
CA ARG A 265 1.46 3.53 -28.07
C ARG A 265 2.24 2.48 -27.27
N ALA A 266 2.39 2.70 -25.96
CA ALA A 266 3.10 1.78 -25.08
C ALA A 266 2.39 0.42 -24.94
N THR A 267 1.05 0.40 -24.98
CA THR A 267 0.24 -0.81 -24.89
C THR A 267 0.46 -1.74 -26.08
N VAL A 268 0.51 -1.21 -27.30
CA VAL A 268 0.79 -2.00 -28.51
C VAL A 268 2.21 -2.60 -28.47
N GLY A 269 3.16 -1.86 -27.88
CA GLY A 269 4.55 -2.29 -27.71
C GLY A 269 4.84 -3.15 -26.48
N LEU A 270 3.84 -3.69 -25.77
CA LEU A 270 4.08 -4.48 -24.56
C LEU A 270 4.84 -5.79 -24.86
N PRO A 271 5.95 -6.08 -24.17
CA PRO A 271 6.68 -7.33 -24.39
C PRO A 271 5.88 -8.55 -23.93
N ALA A 272 5.78 -9.58 -24.77
CA ALA A 272 5.06 -10.83 -24.44
C ALA A 272 5.57 -11.50 -23.14
N ARG A 273 6.87 -11.40 -22.86
CA ARG A 273 7.48 -11.91 -21.61
C ARG A 273 6.91 -11.26 -20.35
N VAL A 274 6.54 -9.97 -20.40
CA VAL A 274 5.93 -9.25 -19.28
C VAL A 274 4.52 -9.80 -19.04
N LEU A 275 3.72 -9.92 -20.11
CA LEU A 275 2.37 -10.46 -20.03
C LEU A 275 2.35 -11.91 -19.53
N ARG A 276 3.31 -12.75 -19.95
CA ARG A 276 3.52 -14.11 -19.45
C ARG A 276 3.82 -14.14 -17.96
N GLN A 277 4.77 -13.31 -17.53
CA GLN A 277 5.16 -13.28 -16.13
C GLN A 277 4.01 -12.76 -15.24
N GLN A 278 3.29 -11.72 -15.66
CA GLN A 278 2.15 -11.19 -14.92
C GLN A 278 0.99 -12.18 -14.84
N ALA A 279 0.74 -12.97 -15.89
CA ALA A 279 -0.24 -14.05 -15.84
C ALA A 279 0.15 -15.14 -14.82
N ARG A 280 1.43 -15.52 -14.77
CA ARG A 280 1.95 -16.48 -13.77
C ARG A 280 1.84 -15.95 -12.34
N VAL A 281 2.31 -14.72 -12.11
CA VAL A 281 2.25 -14.05 -10.81
C VAL A 281 0.81 -13.92 -10.32
N ALA A 282 -0.11 -13.52 -11.22
CA ALA A 282 -1.52 -13.44 -10.88
C ALA A 282 -2.12 -14.80 -10.52
N GLY A 283 -1.81 -15.86 -11.26
CA GLY A 283 -2.29 -17.22 -10.96
C GLY A 283 -1.78 -17.70 -9.60
N ALA A 284 -0.47 -17.57 -9.35
CA ALA A 284 0.14 -17.97 -8.08
C ALA A 284 -0.38 -17.14 -6.89
N PHE A 285 -0.57 -15.83 -7.09
CA PHE A 285 -1.15 -14.95 -6.07
C PHE A 285 -2.61 -15.31 -5.76
N THR A 286 -3.42 -15.54 -6.79
CA THR A 286 -4.82 -15.95 -6.62
C THR A 286 -4.91 -17.31 -5.92
N ALA A 287 -4.07 -18.29 -6.28
CA ALA A 287 -3.99 -19.56 -5.58
C ALA A 287 -3.60 -19.38 -4.10
N ALA A 288 -2.61 -18.54 -3.82
CA ALA A 288 -2.20 -18.23 -2.45
C ALA A 288 -3.27 -17.50 -1.64
N LEU A 289 -4.05 -16.60 -2.27
CA LEU A 289 -5.20 -15.95 -1.63
C LEU A 289 -6.29 -16.96 -1.27
N TYR A 290 -6.61 -17.89 -2.17
CA TYR A 290 -7.57 -18.96 -1.88
C TYR A 290 -7.07 -19.90 -0.78
N GLY A 291 -5.75 -20.10 -0.67
CA GLY A 291 -5.13 -20.82 0.44
C GLY A 291 -4.93 -20.01 1.72
N ILE A 292 -5.36 -18.74 1.76
CA ILE A 292 -5.15 -17.79 2.89
C ILE A 292 -3.66 -17.77 3.32
N ASP A 293 -2.75 -17.93 2.37
CA ASP A 293 -1.31 -17.91 2.62
C ASP A 293 -0.70 -16.59 2.12
N PRO A 294 -0.63 -15.55 2.98
CA PRO A 294 -0.03 -14.27 2.61
C PRO A 294 1.47 -14.41 2.31
N ARG A 295 2.14 -15.47 2.78
CA ARG A 295 3.55 -15.72 2.49
C ARG A 295 3.72 -16.19 1.06
N SER A 296 2.97 -17.21 0.64
CA SER A 296 2.95 -17.66 -0.75
C SER A 296 2.50 -16.56 -1.70
N ALA A 297 1.54 -15.73 -1.27
CA ALA A 297 1.12 -14.56 -2.03
C ALA A 297 2.29 -13.58 -2.21
N ARG A 298 2.99 -13.20 -1.13
CA ARG A 298 4.16 -12.31 -1.20
C ARG A 298 5.33 -12.92 -1.99
N ALA A 299 5.53 -14.24 -1.92
CA ALA A 299 6.53 -14.96 -2.68
C ALA A 299 6.20 -14.93 -4.18
N ALA A 300 4.94 -15.14 -4.57
CA ALA A 300 4.48 -15.02 -5.95
C ALA A 300 4.72 -13.62 -6.54
N LEU A 301 4.59 -12.59 -5.71
CA LEU A 301 4.80 -11.18 -6.07
C LEU A 301 6.29 -10.80 -6.12
N SER A 302 7.11 -11.55 -5.39
CA SER A 302 8.56 -11.41 -5.37
C SER A 302 9.13 -12.20 -6.54
N ALA A 303 9.36 -11.55 -7.69
CA ALA A 303 9.98 -12.24 -8.82
C ALA A 303 11.27 -12.95 -8.38
N PRO A 304 11.62 -14.07 -9.06
CA PRO A 304 12.98 -14.59 -9.01
C PRO A 304 13.88 -13.49 -9.56
N ARG A 305 14.34 -12.60 -8.67
CA ARG A 305 15.46 -11.71 -8.97
C ARG A 305 16.55 -12.67 -9.35
N ARG A 306 16.95 -12.70 -10.63
CA ARG A 306 18.28 -13.18 -10.99
C ARG A 306 19.16 -12.49 -9.98
N THR A 307 19.75 -13.28 -9.09
CA THR A 307 20.71 -12.83 -8.11
C THR A 307 21.82 -12.24 -8.94
N ARG A 308 21.70 -10.95 -9.27
CA ARG A 308 22.82 -10.14 -9.68
C ARG A 308 23.75 -10.37 -8.50
N ARG A 309 24.81 -11.15 -8.73
CA ARG A 309 25.95 -11.24 -7.83
C ARG A 309 26.44 -9.81 -7.72
N THR A 310 25.83 -9.04 -6.83
CA THR A 310 26.44 -7.83 -6.31
C THR A 310 27.61 -8.40 -5.56
N THR A 311 28.75 -8.43 -6.24
CA THR A 311 30.04 -8.62 -5.61
C THR A 311 30.05 -7.65 -4.44
N GLY A 312 29.93 -8.20 -3.23
CA GLY A 312 29.81 -7.42 -2.01
C GLY A 312 31.13 -6.70 -1.79
N ARG A 313 31.32 -5.58 -2.48
CA ARG A 313 32.49 -4.74 -2.28
C ARG A 313 32.32 -4.07 -0.91
N GLY A 314 33.11 -4.55 0.06
CA GLY A 314 33.55 -3.73 1.21
C GLY A 314 33.03 -4.10 2.61
N TRP A 315 31.99 -4.92 2.77
CA TRP A 315 31.46 -5.20 4.12
C TRP A 315 32.34 -6.27 4.79
N ARG A 316 33.22 -5.85 5.71
CA ARG A 316 34.04 -6.76 6.52
C ARG A 316 33.14 -7.53 7.50
N VAL A 317 33.35 -8.84 7.61
CA VAL A 317 32.66 -9.70 8.58
C VAL A 317 33.10 -9.29 9.99
N PRO A 318 32.19 -9.07 10.95
CA PRO A 318 32.57 -8.74 12.31
C PRO A 318 33.29 -9.92 12.96
N ARG A 319 34.35 -9.63 13.74
CA ARG A 319 35.08 -10.65 14.51
C ARG A 319 34.29 -11.16 15.71
N ALA A 320 33.47 -10.30 16.31
CA ALA A 320 32.65 -10.66 17.46
C ALA A 320 31.44 -11.48 17.01
N ARG A 321 31.33 -12.72 17.52
CA ARG A 321 30.26 -13.66 17.15
C ARG A 321 28.87 -13.07 17.36
N TRP A 322 28.64 -12.29 18.41
CA TRP A 322 27.33 -11.71 18.71
C TRP A 322 26.84 -10.69 17.68
N LEU A 323 27.75 -10.06 16.92
CA LEU A 323 27.42 -9.09 15.85
C LEU A 323 27.12 -9.76 14.50
N LEU A 324 27.35 -11.06 14.35
CA LEU A 324 27.17 -11.75 13.08
C LEU A 324 25.74 -11.66 12.56
N VAL A 325 24.74 -11.80 13.43
CA VAL A 325 23.32 -11.75 13.06
C VAL A 325 22.89 -10.32 12.68
N PRO A 326 23.13 -9.28 13.50
CA PRO A 326 22.88 -7.89 13.09
C PRO A 326 23.60 -7.50 11.80
N TRP A 327 24.85 -7.94 11.61
CA TRP A 327 25.61 -7.66 10.39
C TRP A 327 24.97 -8.32 9.16
N ARG A 328 24.57 -9.59 9.27
CA ARG A 328 23.86 -10.30 8.20
C ARG A 328 22.53 -9.64 7.86
N ASP A 329 21.78 -9.22 8.88
CA ASP A 329 20.52 -8.50 8.71
C ASP A 329 20.73 -7.14 8.05
N ALA A 330 21.79 -6.42 8.43
CA ALA A 330 22.16 -5.13 7.84
C ALA A 330 22.51 -5.29 6.36
N ILE A 331 23.26 -6.33 5.98
CA ILE A 331 23.52 -6.65 4.57
C ILE A 331 22.22 -7.01 3.84
N GLY A 332 21.33 -7.75 4.50
CA GLY A 332 19.99 -8.09 3.97
C GLY A 332 19.18 -6.84 3.66
N LEU A 333 19.14 -5.88 4.59
CA LEU A 333 18.46 -4.59 4.42
C LEU A 333 19.14 -3.71 3.37
N ALA A 334 20.48 -3.66 3.34
CA ALA A 334 21.23 -2.93 2.33
C ALA A 334 21.01 -3.47 0.90
N ARG A 335 20.79 -4.79 0.77
CA ARG A 335 20.41 -5.44 -0.49
C ARG A 335 18.93 -5.26 -0.85
N ALA A 336 18.11 -4.77 0.09
CA ALA A 336 16.69 -4.51 -0.09
C ALA A 336 16.33 -3.08 0.35
N PRO A 337 16.94 -2.03 -0.26
CA PRO A 337 16.83 -0.65 0.22
C PRO A 337 15.39 -0.14 0.24
N GLY A 338 14.51 -0.63 -0.63
CA GLY A 338 13.09 -0.29 -0.62
C GLY A 338 12.37 -0.70 0.67
N ARG A 339 12.82 -1.75 1.37
CA ARG A 339 12.24 -2.15 2.66
C ARG A 339 12.73 -1.27 3.79
N ALA A 340 14.03 -0.97 3.83
CA ALA A 340 14.61 -0.04 4.78
C ALA A 340 13.98 1.36 4.62
N GLY A 341 13.83 1.83 3.38
CA GLY A 341 13.14 3.08 3.06
C GLY A 341 11.68 3.08 3.49
N LEU A 342 10.92 2.00 3.21
CA LEU A 342 9.53 1.89 3.67
C LEU A 342 9.44 1.86 5.20
N ALA A 343 10.35 1.14 5.89
CA ALA A 343 10.40 1.13 7.34
C ALA A 343 10.67 2.53 7.91
N ALA A 344 11.62 3.26 7.33
CA ALA A 344 11.93 4.63 7.73
C ALA A 344 10.74 5.57 7.52
N VAL A 345 10.05 5.49 6.38
CA VAL A 345 8.84 6.29 6.10
C VAL A 345 7.72 5.96 7.09
N LEU A 346 7.45 4.67 7.34
CA LEU A 346 6.43 4.25 8.30
C LEU A 346 6.78 4.70 9.72
N TRP A 347 8.05 4.64 10.11
CA TRP A 347 8.49 5.11 11.42
C TRP A 347 8.43 6.62 11.57
N ALA A 348 8.80 7.37 10.53
CA ALA A 348 8.61 8.82 10.51
C ALA A 348 7.13 9.18 10.65
N ALA A 349 6.24 8.43 9.98
CA ALA A 349 4.79 8.59 10.17
C ALA A 349 4.36 8.25 11.62
N THR A 350 4.93 7.23 12.24
CA THR A 350 4.68 6.92 13.66
C THR A 350 5.03 8.09 14.57
N VAL A 351 6.23 8.66 14.39
CA VAL A 351 6.70 9.79 15.20
C VAL A 351 5.82 11.02 14.98
N ALA A 352 5.51 11.35 13.72
CA ALA A 352 4.66 12.49 13.38
C ALA A 352 3.23 12.32 13.93
N LEU A 353 2.62 11.14 13.79
CA LEU A 353 1.28 10.85 14.30
C LEU A 353 1.23 10.83 15.83
N ALA A 354 2.28 10.34 16.49
CA ALA A 354 2.38 10.34 17.96
C ALA A 354 2.56 11.74 18.56
N ALA A 355 3.07 12.71 17.78
CA ALA A 355 3.17 14.11 18.20
C ALA A 355 1.83 14.86 18.12
N LEU A 356 0.81 14.30 17.47
CA LEU A 356 -0.51 14.93 17.36
C LEU A 356 -1.35 14.65 18.62
N PRO A 357 -2.02 15.67 19.19
CA PRO A 357 -2.85 15.52 20.39
C PRO A 357 -4.22 14.90 20.09
N HIS A 358 -4.26 13.78 19.36
CA HIS A 358 -5.49 13.11 18.95
C HIS A 358 -5.37 11.59 19.13
N ARG A 359 -6.31 10.99 19.87
CA ARG A 359 -6.29 9.54 20.19
C ARG A 359 -6.24 8.65 18.94
N ALA A 360 -7.02 8.97 17.91
CA ALA A 360 -6.96 8.25 16.64
C ALA A 360 -5.60 8.35 15.93
N ALA A 361 -4.89 9.49 16.07
CA ALA A 361 -3.54 9.64 15.53
C ALA A 361 -2.56 8.75 16.30
N GLY A 362 -2.64 8.69 17.63
CA GLY A 362 -1.84 7.77 18.43
C GLY A 362 -2.11 6.28 18.10
N MET A 363 -3.37 5.89 17.84
CA MET A 363 -3.69 4.54 17.37
C MET A 363 -3.07 4.27 15.99
N ALA A 364 -3.15 5.22 15.06
CA ALA A 364 -2.50 5.13 13.76
C ALA A 364 -0.96 5.10 13.89
N ALA A 365 -0.39 5.77 14.89
CA ALA A 365 1.03 5.72 15.22
C ALA A 365 1.45 4.30 15.62
N LEU A 366 0.70 3.62 16.48
CA LEU A 366 0.96 2.21 16.84
C LEU A 366 0.92 1.29 15.62
N VAL A 367 -0.08 1.46 14.74
CA VAL A 367 -0.21 0.66 13.51
C VAL A 367 0.99 0.88 12.59
N THR A 368 1.33 2.13 12.29
CA THR A 368 2.48 2.47 11.44
C THR A 368 3.80 2.00 12.07
N GLY A 369 3.92 2.05 13.40
CA GLY A 369 5.12 1.64 14.13
C GLY A 369 5.32 0.13 14.08
N TYR A 370 4.24 -0.64 14.27
CA TYR A 370 4.27 -2.09 14.09
C TYR A 370 4.64 -2.47 12.65
N LEU A 371 4.07 -1.78 11.66
CA LEU A 371 4.39 -2.01 10.25
C LEU A 371 5.86 -1.68 9.94
N ALA A 372 6.42 -0.60 10.51
CA ALA A 372 7.84 -0.26 10.39
C ALA A 372 8.73 -1.38 10.97
N ALA A 373 8.45 -1.82 12.20
CA ALA A 373 9.14 -2.93 12.83
C ALA A 373 9.04 -4.22 12.00
N ALA A 374 7.86 -4.53 11.46
CA ALA A 374 7.63 -5.70 10.62
C ALA A 374 8.43 -5.68 9.30
N GLN A 375 8.75 -4.50 8.73
CA GLN A 375 9.64 -4.41 7.56
C GLN A 375 11.10 -4.69 7.94
N LEU A 376 11.56 -4.22 9.11
CA LEU A 376 12.94 -4.39 9.58
C LEU A 376 13.24 -5.82 10.05
N VAL A 377 12.23 -6.52 10.58
CA VAL A 377 12.35 -7.90 11.10
C VAL A 377 12.33 -8.96 9.99
N GLU A 378 12.22 -8.60 8.71
CA GLU A 378 12.12 -9.64 7.67
C GLU A 378 13.33 -10.61 7.56
N PRO A 379 14.59 -10.22 7.85
CA PRO A 379 15.66 -11.21 7.94
C PRO A 379 15.33 -12.38 8.90
N ALA A 380 14.74 -12.09 10.06
CA ALA A 380 14.28 -13.10 11.02
C ALA A 380 13.16 -13.98 10.46
N ARG A 381 12.26 -13.39 9.68
CA ARG A 381 11.17 -14.14 9.01
C ARG A 381 11.73 -15.12 7.98
N LEU A 382 12.74 -14.74 7.21
CA LEU A 382 13.37 -15.64 6.23
C LEU A 382 14.08 -16.82 6.91
N ASP A 383 14.67 -16.60 8.08
CA ASP A 383 15.29 -17.66 8.89
C ASP A 383 14.24 -18.55 9.56
N GLY A 384 13.10 -18.00 9.96
CA GLY A 384 11.95 -18.79 10.44
C GLY A 384 11.32 -19.66 9.36
N GLU A 385 11.40 -19.25 8.09
CA GLU A 385 10.86 -20.00 6.93
C GLU A 385 11.84 -21.06 6.40
N ASN A 386 13.15 -20.80 6.44
CA ASN A 386 14.17 -21.76 6.01
C ASN A 386 15.07 -22.17 7.18
N ARG A 387 14.81 -23.36 7.73
CA ARG A 387 15.53 -23.96 8.86
C ARG A 387 17.04 -24.10 8.60
N GLU A 388 17.44 -24.33 7.35
CA GLU A 388 18.85 -24.53 6.97
C GLU A 388 19.68 -23.27 7.18
N ARG A 389 19.09 -22.07 7.07
CA ARG A 389 19.81 -20.79 7.23
C ARG A 389 20.30 -20.54 8.64
N GLY A 390 19.57 -21.06 9.63
CA GLY A 390 19.92 -20.96 11.05
C GLY A 390 20.72 -22.14 11.57
N ALA A 391 20.66 -23.30 10.90
CA ALA A 391 21.26 -24.55 11.38
C ALA A 391 22.79 -24.48 11.57
N GLY A 392 23.48 -23.69 10.76
CA GLY A 392 24.94 -23.50 10.86
C GLY A 392 25.38 -22.47 11.90
N LEU A 393 24.47 -21.83 12.63
CA LEU A 393 24.79 -20.81 13.62
C LEU A 393 24.89 -21.41 15.03
N PRO A 394 25.78 -20.91 15.90
CA PRO A 394 26.04 -21.49 17.22
C PRO A 394 24.96 -21.18 18.27
N TRP A 395 23.73 -20.87 17.85
CA TRP A 395 22.67 -20.36 18.73
C TRP A 395 21.37 -21.11 18.56
N THR A 396 20.69 -21.37 19.68
CA THR A 396 19.32 -21.88 19.67
C THR A 396 18.38 -20.92 18.94
N ARG A 397 17.29 -21.40 18.31
CA ARG A 397 16.39 -20.51 17.56
C ARG A 397 15.78 -19.40 18.41
N GLY A 398 15.51 -19.67 19.69
CA GLY A 398 15.11 -18.64 20.64
C GLY A 398 16.16 -17.54 20.81
N ALA A 399 17.43 -17.90 20.98
CA ALA A 399 18.51 -16.91 21.12
C ALA A 399 18.77 -16.17 19.81
N LEU A 400 18.61 -16.86 18.66
CA LEU A 400 18.71 -16.26 17.33
C LEU A 400 17.61 -15.20 17.12
N ALA A 401 16.37 -15.49 17.52
CA ALA A 401 15.25 -14.54 17.45
C ALA A 401 15.51 -13.24 18.23
N LEU A 402 16.10 -13.34 19.43
CA LEU A 402 16.48 -12.16 20.21
C LEU A 402 17.59 -11.34 19.54
N ARG A 403 18.56 -11.99 18.89
CA ARG A 403 19.62 -11.27 18.15
C ARG A 403 19.09 -10.54 16.93
N HIS A 404 18.08 -11.08 16.26
CA HIS A 404 17.36 -10.39 15.20
C HIS A 404 16.61 -9.14 15.67
N ALA A 405 16.39 -8.96 16.98
CA ALA A 405 15.79 -7.75 17.52
C ALA A 405 16.76 -6.57 17.55
N LEU A 406 18.07 -6.82 17.61
CA LEU A 406 19.09 -5.79 17.87
C LEU A 406 19.11 -4.71 16.79
N LEU A 407 19.21 -5.10 15.51
CA LEU A 407 19.31 -4.15 14.42
C LEU A 407 18.01 -3.34 14.22
N PRO A 408 16.81 -3.95 14.14
CA PRO A 408 15.56 -3.19 14.06
C PRO A 408 15.38 -2.21 15.21
N THR A 409 15.63 -2.65 16.45
CA THR A 409 15.47 -1.80 17.63
C THR A 409 16.46 -0.62 17.60
N ALA A 410 17.73 -0.88 17.27
CA ALA A 410 18.73 0.18 17.16
C ALA A 410 18.38 1.20 16.08
N LEU A 411 17.89 0.77 14.91
CA LEU A 411 17.48 1.68 13.83
C LEU A 411 16.28 2.55 14.22
N LEU A 412 15.27 1.96 14.87
CA LEU A 412 14.08 2.71 15.32
C LEU A 412 14.43 3.70 16.44
N LEU A 413 15.30 3.32 17.39
CA LEU A 413 15.79 4.20 18.45
C LEU A 413 16.66 5.34 17.91
N ALA A 414 17.62 5.03 17.03
CA ALA A 414 18.52 6.04 16.46
C ALA A 414 17.77 7.06 15.59
N SER A 415 16.74 6.61 14.87
CA SER A 415 15.91 7.50 14.04
C SER A 415 14.89 8.32 14.84
N SER A 416 14.56 7.92 16.08
CA SER A 416 13.66 8.68 16.96
C SER A 416 14.40 9.63 17.90
N ALA A 417 15.69 9.42 18.16
CA ALA A 417 16.52 10.27 19.04
C ALA A 417 16.39 11.79 18.78
N PRO A 418 16.51 12.30 17.52
CA PRO A 418 16.37 13.75 17.27
C PRO A 418 14.95 14.29 17.47
N LEU A 419 13.95 13.42 17.51
CA LEU A 419 12.52 13.76 17.57
C LEU A 419 11.87 13.39 18.91
N ALA A 420 12.64 12.85 19.86
CA ALA A 420 12.14 12.39 21.16
C ALA A 420 11.51 13.53 21.99
N VAL A 421 11.93 14.78 21.77
CA VAL A 421 11.33 15.96 22.41
C VAL A 421 9.90 16.21 21.92
N LEU A 422 9.62 15.92 20.64
CA LEU A 422 8.31 16.12 20.02
C LEU A 422 7.36 14.93 20.26
N ALA A 423 7.92 13.71 20.29
CA ALA A 423 7.19 12.50 20.59
C ALA A 423 8.06 11.59 21.47
N PRO A 424 7.87 11.62 22.81
CA PRO A 424 8.74 10.89 23.74
C PRO A 424 8.44 9.39 23.84
N LEU A 425 7.24 8.96 23.44
CA LEU A 425 6.79 7.56 23.57
C LEU A 425 7.29 6.60 22.47
N PRO A 426 7.37 6.98 21.17
CA PRO A 426 7.84 6.07 20.11
C PRO A 426 9.17 5.36 20.40
N PRO A 427 10.24 6.01 20.92
CA PRO A 427 11.44 5.30 21.33
C PRO A 427 11.16 4.15 22.31
N ALA A 428 10.29 4.35 23.31
CA ALA A 428 9.93 3.35 24.31
C ALA A 428 9.03 2.23 23.74
N TRP A 429 8.26 2.50 22.68
CA TRP A 429 7.47 1.48 21.97
C TRP A 429 8.31 0.53 21.13
N ALA A 430 9.51 0.96 20.68
CA ALA A 430 10.30 0.22 19.70
C ALA A 430 10.58 -1.26 20.10
N PRO A 431 11.00 -1.58 21.33
CA PRO A 431 11.22 -2.98 21.74
C PRO A 431 9.95 -3.83 21.70
N ALA A 432 8.79 -3.28 22.08
CA ALA A 432 7.50 -3.99 22.07
C ALA A 432 7.04 -4.28 20.64
N LEU A 433 7.11 -3.28 19.76
CA LEU A 433 6.74 -3.42 18.35
C LEU A 433 7.65 -4.42 17.62
N VAL A 434 8.97 -4.38 17.88
CA VAL A 434 9.94 -5.33 17.32
C VAL A 434 9.73 -6.74 17.88
N GLY A 435 9.52 -6.89 19.20
CA GLY A 435 9.24 -8.18 19.82
C GLY A 435 7.96 -8.83 19.28
N ALA A 436 6.88 -8.05 19.11
CA ALA A 436 5.64 -8.53 18.49
C ALA A 436 5.85 -8.93 17.02
N ALA A 437 6.59 -8.12 16.24
CA ALA A 437 6.93 -8.46 14.86
C ALA A 437 7.75 -9.75 14.77
N LEU A 438 8.67 -10.00 15.70
CA LEU A 438 9.45 -11.25 15.79
C LEU A 438 8.58 -12.46 16.18
N ALA A 439 7.68 -12.31 17.15
CA ALA A 439 6.73 -13.36 17.50
C ALA A 439 5.81 -13.71 16.32
N SER A 440 5.47 -12.73 15.48
CA SER A 440 4.75 -12.92 14.22
C SER A 440 5.61 -13.60 13.16
N ALA A 441 6.90 -13.27 13.08
CA ALA A 441 7.85 -13.91 12.15
C ALA A 441 8.02 -15.40 12.43
N HIS A 442 8.14 -15.79 13.70
CA HIS A 442 8.33 -17.18 14.14
C HIS A 442 7.04 -17.96 14.41
N ARG A 443 5.87 -17.46 13.97
CA ARG A 443 4.57 -18.08 14.30
C ARG A 443 4.33 -19.51 13.79
N GLY A 444 5.17 -20.00 12.87
CA GLY A 444 4.99 -21.30 12.19
C GLY A 444 4.03 -21.26 11.00
N ALA A 445 3.70 -22.43 10.47
CA ALA A 445 2.64 -22.60 9.46
C ALA A 445 1.26 -22.45 10.12
N LEU A 446 0.25 -22.06 9.34
CA LEU A 446 -1.13 -22.05 9.81
C LEU A 446 -1.58 -23.53 9.98
N PRO A 447 -2.03 -23.96 11.17
CA PRO A 447 -2.52 -25.33 11.34
C PRO A 447 -3.71 -25.60 10.40
N ALA A 448 -3.71 -26.74 9.71
CA ALA A 448 -4.78 -27.10 8.79
C ALA A 448 -6.16 -27.17 9.48
N SER A 449 -6.19 -27.52 10.76
CA SER A 449 -7.41 -27.50 11.58
C SER A 449 -8.06 -26.13 11.67
N MET A 450 -7.28 -25.03 11.64
CA MET A 450 -7.82 -23.66 11.65
C MET A 450 -8.45 -23.26 10.32
N LEU A 451 -8.10 -23.92 9.22
CA LEU A 451 -8.71 -23.69 7.90
C LEU A 451 -10.04 -24.42 7.74
N LEU A 452 -10.20 -25.57 8.40
CA LEU A 452 -11.46 -26.30 8.42
C LEU A 452 -12.54 -25.54 9.20
N GLY A 453 -12.15 -24.89 10.31
CA GLY A 453 -13.06 -24.13 11.15
C GLY A 453 -14.16 -24.99 11.76
N ALA A 454 -15.12 -24.33 12.42
CA ALA A 454 -16.41 -24.91 12.77
C ALA A 454 -17.51 -24.22 11.95
N GLU A 455 -18.48 -24.99 11.45
CA GLU A 455 -19.69 -24.46 10.84
C GLU A 455 -20.54 -23.81 11.94
N THR A 456 -20.83 -22.52 11.78
CA THR A 456 -21.67 -21.74 12.70
C THR A 456 -22.90 -21.22 11.95
N PRO A 457 -23.96 -20.74 12.64
CA PRO A 457 -25.08 -20.09 11.96
C PRO A 457 -24.68 -18.87 11.09
N LEU A 458 -23.49 -18.29 11.34
CA LEU A 458 -22.90 -17.20 10.55
C LEU A 458 -21.98 -17.70 9.41
N GLY A 459 -21.91 -19.02 9.19
CA GLY A 459 -21.02 -19.68 8.24
C GLY A 459 -19.77 -20.29 8.88
N ASN A 460 -18.84 -20.74 8.03
CA ASN A 460 -17.60 -21.37 8.47
C ASN A 460 -16.68 -20.35 9.19
N SER A 461 -16.29 -20.67 10.43
CA SER A 461 -15.44 -19.80 11.27
C SER A 461 -13.94 -19.84 10.93
N GLY A 462 -13.50 -20.75 10.07
CA GLY A 462 -12.10 -20.95 9.69
C GLY A 462 -11.39 -19.68 9.20
N PRO A 463 -11.96 -18.89 8.28
CA PRO A 463 -11.35 -17.63 7.84
C PRO A 463 -11.13 -16.62 8.98
N ILE A 464 -12.05 -16.55 9.94
CA ILE A 464 -11.94 -15.67 11.11
C ILE A 464 -10.85 -16.18 12.06
N GLN A 465 -10.81 -17.48 12.32
CA GLN A 465 -9.74 -18.09 13.13
C GLN A 465 -8.36 -17.88 12.50
N ALA A 466 -8.24 -18.07 11.18
CA ALA A 466 -7.02 -17.81 10.43
C ALA A 466 -6.62 -16.33 10.52
N MET A 467 -7.58 -15.40 10.42
CA MET A 467 -7.33 -13.97 10.58
C MET A 467 -6.80 -13.65 11.98
N PHE A 468 -7.41 -14.18 13.05
CA PHE A 468 -6.92 -14.00 14.42
C PHE A 468 -5.53 -14.64 14.62
N TRP A 469 -5.26 -15.80 14.03
CA TRP A 469 -3.93 -16.41 14.08
C TRP A 469 -2.87 -15.51 13.42
N LEU A 470 -3.19 -14.90 12.28
CA LEU A 470 -2.33 -13.96 11.57
C LEU A 470 -2.16 -12.64 12.32
N ALA A 471 -3.21 -12.19 13.02
CA ALA A 471 -3.28 -10.92 13.75
C ALA A 471 -2.92 -11.01 15.25
N ARG A 472 -2.62 -12.19 15.79
CA ARG A 472 -2.39 -12.38 17.23
C ARG A 472 -1.33 -11.44 17.82
N ALA A 473 -0.23 -11.23 17.10
CA ALA A 473 0.87 -10.38 17.55
C ALA A 473 0.54 -8.88 17.47
N PRO A 474 0.03 -8.34 16.35
CA PRO A 474 -0.40 -6.95 16.32
C PRO A 474 -1.53 -6.67 17.32
N LEU A 475 -2.52 -7.57 17.46
CA LEU A 475 -3.58 -7.39 18.45
C LEU A 475 -3.03 -7.35 19.87
N ALA A 476 -2.14 -8.28 20.24
CA ALA A 476 -1.53 -8.28 21.56
C ALA A 476 -0.73 -7.00 21.85
N VAL A 477 0.11 -6.54 20.91
CA VAL A 477 0.95 -5.35 21.15
C VAL A 477 0.12 -4.07 21.14
N PHE A 478 -0.91 -3.97 20.31
CA PHE A 478 -1.83 -2.85 20.34
C PHE A 478 -2.56 -2.80 21.67
N SER A 479 -3.14 -3.89 22.15
CA SER A 479 -3.80 -3.92 23.46
C SER A 479 -2.86 -3.54 24.61
N ALA A 480 -1.59 -3.97 24.55
CA ALA A 480 -0.60 -3.65 25.57
C ALA A 480 -0.15 -2.18 25.56
N LEU A 481 -0.01 -1.56 24.37
CA LEU A 481 0.45 -0.17 24.23
C LEU A 481 -0.70 0.85 24.20
N LEU A 482 -1.95 0.42 23.95
CA LEU A 482 -3.12 1.28 23.87
C LEU A 482 -3.31 2.20 25.09
N PRO A 483 -3.07 1.76 26.35
CA PRO A 483 -3.16 2.65 27.51
C PRO A 483 -2.24 3.87 27.42
N THR A 484 -1.05 3.72 26.81
CA THR A 484 -0.08 4.82 26.65
C THR A 484 -0.53 5.88 25.63
N VAL A 485 -1.50 5.54 24.79
CA VAL A 485 -2.10 6.42 23.79
C VAL A 485 -3.42 7.04 24.28
N LEU A 486 -4.21 6.29 25.04
CA LEU A 486 -5.55 6.71 25.46
C LEU A 486 -5.59 7.47 26.79
N SER A 487 -4.58 7.29 27.65
CA SER A 487 -4.60 7.85 28.99
C SER A 487 -3.96 9.24 29.04
N ASP A 488 -4.79 10.26 29.16
CA ASP A 488 -4.35 11.65 29.42
C ASP A 488 -3.76 11.81 30.84
N ARG A 489 -3.92 10.79 31.69
CA ARG A 489 -3.49 10.79 33.11
C ARG A 489 -2.16 10.09 33.35
N LEU A 490 -1.61 9.38 32.37
CA LEU A 490 -0.33 8.68 32.54
C LEU A 490 0.82 9.66 32.33
N PRO A 491 1.67 9.93 33.34
CA PRO A 491 2.89 10.68 33.12
C PRO A 491 3.77 9.97 32.08
N THR A 492 4.40 10.74 31.19
CA THR A 492 5.34 10.24 30.18
C THR A 492 6.36 9.21 30.71
N PRO A 493 7.02 9.40 31.88
CA PRO A 493 7.97 8.39 32.38
C PRO A 493 7.30 7.05 32.72
N LEU A 494 6.08 7.07 33.27
CA LEU A 494 5.33 5.85 33.58
C LEU A 494 4.86 5.14 32.31
N ALA A 495 4.37 5.90 31.32
CA ALA A 495 4.00 5.36 30.01
C ALA A 495 5.21 4.75 29.28
N ALA A 496 6.38 5.37 29.37
CA ALA A 496 7.64 4.83 28.86
C ALA A 496 8.06 3.55 29.59
N ALA A 497 8.01 3.54 30.93
CA ALA A 497 8.32 2.35 31.74
C ALA A 497 7.39 1.17 31.40
N TRP A 498 6.08 1.43 31.27
CA TRP A 498 5.10 0.44 30.84
C TRP A 498 5.41 -0.12 29.45
N SER A 499 5.78 0.76 28.51
CA SER A 499 6.15 0.37 27.14
C SER A 499 7.39 -0.51 27.10
N LEU A 500 8.39 -0.22 27.94
CA LEU A 500 9.60 -1.03 28.07
C LEU A 500 9.31 -2.40 28.72
N ALA A 501 8.45 -2.44 29.74
CA ALA A 501 8.00 -3.68 30.37
C ALA A 501 7.24 -4.57 29.38
N ALA A 502 6.32 -3.98 28.60
CA ALA A 502 5.67 -4.66 27.48
C ALA A 502 6.72 -5.15 26.47
N GLY A 503 7.71 -4.33 26.15
CA GLY A 503 8.86 -4.68 25.31
C GLY A 503 9.56 -5.96 25.73
N ALA A 504 9.94 -6.05 27.01
CA ALA A 504 10.55 -7.25 27.57
C ALA A 504 9.64 -8.47 27.45
N ALA A 505 8.34 -8.33 27.75
CA ALA A 505 7.36 -9.41 27.62
C ALA A 505 7.22 -9.93 26.18
N PHE A 506 7.15 -9.03 25.19
CA PHE A 506 7.06 -9.39 23.77
C PHE A 506 8.35 -10.06 23.26
N LEU A 507 9.53 -9.65 23.73
CA LEU A 507 10.79 -10.31 23.40
C LEU A 507 10.87 -11.73 24.00
N VAL A 508 10.42 -11.93 25.24
CA VAL A 508 10.29 -13.26 25.86
C VAL A 508 9.29 -14.12 25.08
N TRP A 509 8.16 -13.55 24.65
CA TRP A 509 7.18 -14.27 23.84
C TRP A 509 7.76 -14.68 22.48
N ALA A 510 8.50 -13.80 21.80
CA ALA A 510 9.20 -14.12 20.56
C ALA A 510 10.22 -15.26 20.75
N HIS A 511 11.01 -15.20 21.82
CA HIS A 511 11.98 -16.24 22.19
C HIS A 511 11.31 -17.61 22.39
N ARG A 512 10.23 -17.67 23.18
CA ARG A 512 9.47 -18.91 23.43
C ARG A 512 8.81 -19.45 22.16
N THR A 513 8.26 -18.56 21.33
CA THR A 513 7.62 -18.93 20.07
C THR A 513 8.63 -19.55 19.10
N ALA A 514 9.81 -18.95 18.97
CA ALA A 514 10.89 -19.48 18.14
C ALA A 514 11.38 -20.86 18.64
N ARG A 515 11.54 -21.06 19.95
CA ARG A 515 11.93 -22.38 20.51
C ARG A 515 10.92 -23.49 20.19
N ARG A 516 9.61 -23.22 20.30
CA ARG A 516 8.57 -24.22 20.02
C ARG A 516 8.53 -24.66 18.55
N SER A 517 9.02 -23.82 17.64
CA SER A 517 9.10 -24.16 16.22
C SER A 517 10.22 -25.16 15.88
N ASP A 518 11.09 -25.48 16.85
CA ASP A 518 12.18 -26.47 16.71
C ASP A 518 11.68 -27.88 16.99
N SER A 519 10.70 -28.02 17.88
CA SER A 519 10.16 -29.30 18.34
C SER A 519 9.03 -29.86 17.47
N ALA A 520 8.54 -29.09 16.50
CA ALA A 520 7.49 -29.47 15.56
C ALA A 520 8.08 -29.55 14.15
#